data_AF-A0A1W1ZQA4-F1
#
_entry.id   AF-A0A1W1ZQA4-F1
#
_cell.length_a   1.000
_cell.length_b   1.000
_cell.length_c   1.000
_cell.angle_alpha   90.00
_cell.angle_beta   90.00
_cell.angle_gamma   90.00
#
_symmetry.space_group_name_H-M   'P 1'
#
loop_
_entity.id
_entity.type
_entity.pdbx_description
1 polymer ?
#
loop_
_entity_poly.entity_id
_entity_poly.type
_entity_poly.pdbx_seq_one_letter_code
_entity_poly.pdbx_strand_id
1 'polypeptide(L)'
;MNRTSFIAIALGTVATIMGAAPVMANDVRIEQYGWSNSAGGAQRGYSNRIRTYQNGNYNRVTGHQYGDRNLSAVGQEGYNNYGATTQRGNGNVAGIGQFGSNHTTILTQDGNGNIAAGVQVGRGCDANLSQGGSGNVAAFVQVCD
;
A
#
# COMPACT_ATOMS: atom_id res chain seq x y z
N MET A 1 -34.71 1.89 68.09
CA MET A 1 -34.18 3.04 67.33
C MET A 1 -32.90 2.57 66.63
N ASN A 2 -32.99 2.08 65.39
CA ASN A 2 -31.84 1.55 64.65
C ASN A 2 -31.30 2.65 63.73
N ARG A 3 -30.08 3.12 63.99
CA ARG A 3 -29.37 4.08 63.12
C ARG A 3 -28.65 3.28 62.04
N THR A 4 -29.14 3.33 60.80
CA THR A 4 -28.49 2.74 59.63
C THR A 4 -27.34 3.64 59.19
N SER A 5 -26.09 3.17 59.37
CA SER A 5 -24.90 3.81 58.81
C SER A 5 -24.85 3.64 57.30
N PHE A 6 -24.76 4.74 56.57
CA PHE A 6 -24.47 4.74 55.13
C PHE A 6 -22.96 4.65 54.92
N ILE A 7 -22.51 3.57 54.28
CA ILE A 7 -21.14 3.44 53.79
C ILE A 7 -21.05 4.26 52.50
N ALA A 8 -20.42 5.42 52.57
CA ALA A 8 -20.06 6.21 51.39
C ALA A 8 -18.84 5.56 50.72
N ILE A 9 -19.06 4.81 49.65
CA ILE A 9 -17.97 4.31 48.80
C ILE A 9 -17.58 5.45 47.86
N ALA A 10 -16.45 6.09 48.13
CA ALA A 10 -15.81 7.00 47.19
C ALA A 10 -15.25 6.17 46.02
N LEU A 11 -15.99 6.10 44.90
CA LEU A 11 -15.46 5.60 43.64
C LEU A 11 -14.42 6.61 43.12
N GLY A 12 -13.13 6.29 43.30
CA GLY A 12 -12.05 7.03 42.66
C GLY A 12 -12.16 6.89 41.15
N THR A 13 -12.43 7.99 40.46
CA THR A 13 -12.35 8.04 39.00
C THR A 13 -10.89 7.87 38.59
N VAL A 14 -10.53 6.65 38.20
CA VAL A 14 -9.31 6.43 37.43
C VAL A 14 -9.56 7.06 36.07
N ALA A 15 -9.06 8.28 35.87
CA ALA A 15 -8.94 8.88 34.56
C ALA A 15 -7.92 8.04 33.79
N THR A 16 -8.39 7.01 33.10
CA THR A 16 -7.60 6.35 32.07
C THR A 16 -7.36 7.39 30.99
N ILE A 17 -6.15 7.93 30.95
CA ILE A 17 -5.67 8.67 29.80
C ILE A 17 -5.70 7.68 28.65
N MET A 18 -6.79 7.69 27.87
CA MET A 18 -6.81 7.09 26.55
C MET A 18 -5.88 7.92 25.68
N GLY A 19 -4.58 7.71 25.84
CA GLY A 19 -3.65 7.99 24.77
C GLY A 19 -4.12 7.14 23.61
N ALA A 20 -4.73 7.76 22.61
CA ALA A 20 -4.99 7.10 21.34
C ALA A 20 -3.64 6.56 20.89
N ALA A 21 -3.43 5.25 21.06
CA ALA A 21 -2.23 4.62 20.56
C ALA A 21 -2.17 4.98 19.08
N PRO A 22 -1.07 5.58 18.58
CA PRO A 22 -0.97 5.92 17.17
C PRO A 22 -1.30 4.66 16.39
N VAL A 23 -2.21 4.76 15.41
CA VAL A 23 -2.61 3.61 14.59
C VAL A 23 -1.37 3.10 13.85
N MET A 24 -0.72 2.10 14.43
CA MET A 24 0.43 1.39 13.86
C MET A 24 -0.01 0.32 12.85
N ALA A 25 -1.22 0.47 12.28
CA ALA A 25 -1.74 -0.48 11.32
C ALA A 25 -1.16 -0.16 9.94
N ASN A 26 -0.17 -0.94 9.55
CA ASN A 26 0.14 -1.11 8.14
C ASN A 26 -0.96 -2.02 7.53
N ASP A 27 -1.51 -1.63 6.38
CA ASP A 27 -2.58 -2.34 5.68
C ASP A 27 -2.01 -2.97 4.41
N VAL A 28 -2.17 -4.29 4.28
CA VAL A 28 -1.92 -5.01 3.03
C VAL A 28 -3.23 -5.66 2.62
N ARG A 29 -3.79 -5.19 1.51
CA ARG A 29 -4.98 -5.79 0.91
C ARG A 29 -4.62 -6.37 -0.45
N ILE A 30 -4.82 -7.67 -0.60
CA ILE A 30 -4.54 -8.42 -1.81
C ILE A 30 -5.85 -9.07 -2.26
N GLU A 31 -6.29 -8.72 -3.47
CA GLU A 31 -7.45 -9.32 -4.13
C GLU A 31 -6.98 -10.01 -5.40
N GLN A 32 -7.22 -11.32 -5.51
CA GLN A 32 -6.77 -12.13 -6.64
C GLN A 32 -7.94 -12.95 -7.20
N TYR A 33 -8.16 -12.82 -8.50
CA TYR A 33 -9.16 -13.54 -9.28
C TYR A 33 -8.47 -14.23 -10.46
N GLY A 34 -8.84 -15.48 -10.76
CA GLY A 34 -8.22 -16.29 -11.81
C GLY A 34 -7.17 -17.30 -11.29
N TRP A 35 -6.32 -17.83 -12.17
CA TRP A 35 -5.47 -19.00 -11.87
C TRP A 35 -3.97 -18.67 -11.74
N SER A 36 -3.33 -19.16 -10.67
CA SER A 36 -1.88 -19.04 -10.43
C SER A 36 -1.33 -17.61 -10.28
N ASN A 37 -2.13 -16.66 -9.78
CA ASN A 37 -1.64 -15.33 -9.44
C ASN A 37 -0.82 -15.37 -8.13
N SER A 38 0.20 -14.51 -8.03
CA SER A 38 1.03 -14.35 -6.84
C SER A 38 1.13 -12.87 -6.46
N ALA A 39 0.88 -12.55 -5.19
CA ALA A 39 1.12 -11.22 -4.67
C ALA A 39 1.80 -11.34 -3.30
N GLY A 40 2.73 -10.42 -3.05
CA GLY A 40 3.44 -10.35 -1.78
C GLY A 40 3.96 -8.95 -1.51
N GLY A 41 4.31 -8.70 -0.26
CA GLY A 41 4.92 -7.43 0.10
C GLY A 41 5.38 -7.37 1.55
N ALA A 42 6.17 -6.35 1.84
CA ALA A 42 6.64 -6.04 3.18
C ALA A 42 6.48 -4.54 3.47
N GLN A 43 6.03 -4.23 4.68
CA GLN A 43 5.86 -2.87 5.16
C GLN A 43 6.65 -2.71 6.46
N ARG A 44 7.49 -1.68 6.54
CA ARG A 44 8.24 -1.30 7.73
C ARG A 44 8.05 0.19 8.01
N GLY A 45 7.49 0.52 9.17
CA GLY A 45 7.16 1.87 9.60
C GLY A 45 5.68 2.01 9.98
N TYR A 46 5.14 3.22 9.97
CA TYR A 46 3.82 3.56 10.48
C TYR A 46 2.81 3.90 9.38
N SER A 47 1.59 3.34 9.43
CA SER A 47 0.46 3.70 8.55
C SER A 47 0.72 3.54 7.04
N ASN A 48 1.54 2.56 6.64
CA ASN A 48 1.75 2.24 5.24
C ASN A 48 0.57 1.41 4.68
N ARG A 49 0.28 1.55 3.38
CA ARG A 49 -0.81 0.84 2.72
C ARG A 49 -0.35 0.26 1.38
N ILE A 50 -0.48 -1.06 1.21
CA ILE A 50 -0.31 -1.76 -0.07
C ILE A 50 -1.67 -2.32 -0.48
N ARG A 51 -2.12 -1.96 -1.68
CA ARG A 51 -3.29 -2.56 -2.31
C ARG A 51 -2.87 -3.24 -3.59
N THR A 52 -3.20 -4.51 -3.73
CA THR A 52 -3.01 -5.24 -4.98
C THR A 52 -4.33 -5.83 -5.43
N TYR A 53 -4.62 -5.66 -6.71
CA TYR A 53 -5.76 -6.26 -7.39
C TYR A 53 -5.23 -7.00 -8.62
N GLN A 54 -5.47 -8.30 -8.70
CA GLN A 54 -5.06 -9.12 -9.83
C GLN A 54 -6.28 -9.87 -10.36
N ASN A 55 -6.56 -9.73 -11.65
CA ASN A 55 -7.61 -10.46 -12.34
C ASN A 55 -7.03 -11.12 -13.61
N GLY A 56 -6.96 -12.45 -13.63
CA GLY A 56 -6.44 -13.21 -14.76
C GLY A 56 -5.49 -14.33 -14.34
N ASN A 57 -4.51 -14.68 -15.18
CA ASN A 57 -3.67 -15.85 -14.95
C ASN A 57 -2.18 -15.49 -14.88
N TYR A 58 -1.43 -16.12 -13.96
CA TYR A 58 0.01 -15.95 -13.77
C TYR A 58 0.49 -14.51 -13.51
N ASN A 59 -0.38 -13.64 -13.01
CA ASN A 59 0.01 -12.28 -12.67
C ASN A 59 0.82 -12.28 -11.36
N ARG A 60 1.87 -11.46 -11.29
CA ARG A 60 2.75 -11.33 -10.12
C ARG A 60 2.89 -9.87 -9.67
N VAL A 61 2.62 -9.60 -8.39
CA VAL A 61 2.88 -8.29 -7.76
C VAL A 61 3.80 -8.43 -6.55
N THR A 62 4.76 -7.50 -6.41
CA THR A 62 5.56 -7.32 -5.20
C THR A 62 5.57 -5.87 -4.72
N GLY A 63 5.32 -5.64 -3.43
CA GLY A 63 5.31 -4.29 -2.84
C GLY A 63 6.19 -4.18 -1.61
N HIS A 64 7.12 -3.23 -1.58
CA HIS A 64 7.96 -2.94 -0.42
C HIS A 64 7.83 -1.47 -0.01
N GLN A 65 7.47 -1.22 1.25
CA GLN A 65 7.36 0.12 1.80
C GLN A 65 8.23 0.24 3.06
N TYR A 66 9.14 1.22 3.07
CA TYR A 66 10.03 1.53 4.18
C TYR A 66 9.87 3.01 4.55
N GLY A 67 9.31 3.29 5.73
CA GLY A 67 9.00 4.64 6.21
C GLY A 67 7.54 4.78 6.59
N ASP A 68 7.01 6.00 6.62
CA ASP A 68 5.68 6.27 7.18
C ASP A 68 4.71 6.84 6.15
N ARG A 69 3.43 6.45 6.27
CA ARG A 69 2.31 6.94 5.44
C ARG A 69 2.51 6.74 3.93
N ASN A 70 3.24 5.71 3.51
CA ASN A 70 3.36 5.37 2.09
C ASN A 70 2.10 4.63 1.60
N LEU A 71 1.69 4.92 0.37
CA LEU A 71 0.57 4.28 -0.32
C LEU A 71 1.06 3.68 -1.63
N SER A 72 0.83 2.39 -1.84
CA SER A 72 1.08 1.69 -3.10
C SER A 72 -0.20 0.98 -3.54
N ALA A 73 -0.57 1.13 -4.81
CA ALA A 73 -1.69 0.45 -5.44
C ALA A 73 -1.24 -0.18 -6.77
N VAL A 74 -1.46 -1.48 -6.94
CA VAL A 74 -1.13 -2.20 -8.17
C VAL A 74 -2.35 -2.97 -8.65
N GLY A 75 -2.81 -2.67 -9.86
CA GLY A 75 -3.86 -3.39 -10.57
C GLY A 75 -3.27 -4.13 -11.78
N GLN A 76 -3.52 -5.43 -11.89
CA GLN A 76 -3.15 -6.23 -13.05
C GLN A 76 -4.36 -6.97 -13.60
N GLU A 77 -4.67 -6.79 -14.86
CA GLU A 77 -5.72 -7.49 -15.58
C GLU A 77 -5.14 -8.19 -16.82
N GLY A 78 -5.32 -9.51 -16.92
CA GLY A 78 -4.88 -10.31 -18.07
C GLY A 78 -3.87 -11.42 -17.73
N TYR A 79 -2.86 -11.64 -18.57
CA TYR A 79 -2.00 -12.83 -18.52
C TYR A 79 -0.52 -12.49 -18.31
N ASN A 80 0.11 -13.08 -17.29
CA ASN A 80 1.55 -13.02 -17.04
C ASN A 80 2.11 -11.58 -16.91
N ASN A 81 1.40 -10.71 -16.20
CA ASN A 81 1.87 -9.35 -15.90
C ASN A 81 2.70 -9.35 -14.61
N TYR A 82 3.77 -8.58 -14.57
CA TYR A 82 4.66 -8.38 -13.42
C TYR A 82 4.70 -6.91 -12.99
N GLY A 83 4.44 -6.67 -11.70
CA GLY A 83 4.47 -5.35 -11.08
C GLY A 83 5.31 -5.36 -9.82
N ALA A 84 6.25 -4.43 -9.69
CA ALA A 84 7.03 -4.22 -8.48
C ALA A 84 7.00 -2.75 -8.05
N THR A 85 6.63 -2.49 -6.79
CA THR A 85 6.69 -1.15 -6.20
C THR A 85 7.61 -1.15 -4.99
N THR A 86 8.57 -0.22 -4.95
CA THR A 86 9.42 0.03 -3.78
C THR A 86 9.34 1.50 -3.40
N GLN A 87 8.94 1.79 -2.17
CA GLN A 87 8.88 3.15 -1.64
C GLN A 87 9.76 3.25 -0.38
N ARG A 88 10.73 4.16 -0.39
CA ARG A 88 11.57 4.50 0.75
C ARG A 88 11.38 5.97 1.12
N GLY A 89 11.09 6.25 2.38
CA GLY A 89 10.80 7.59 2.90
C GLY A 89 9.34 7.75 3.30
N ASN A 90 8.85 8.99 3.39
CA ASN A 90 7.56 9.29 4.00
C ASN A 90 6.57 9.90 3.01
N GLY A 91 5.31 9.48 3.08
CA GLY A 91 4.21 10.08 2.32
C GLY A 91 4.29 9.86 0.81
N ASN A 92 4.97 8.82 0.34
CA ASN A 92 5.04 8.51 -1.09
C ASN A 92 3.76 7.81 -1.56
N VAL A 93 3.34 8.10 -2.80
CA VAL A 93 2.18 7.49 -3.46
C VAL A 93 2.62 6.86 -4.78
N ALA A 94 2.35 5.57 -4.95
CA ALA A 94 2.66 4.78 -6.13
C ALA A 94 1.40 4.09 -6.67
N GLY A 95 1.20 4.15 -7.99
CA GLY A 95 0.12 3.48 -8.71
C GLY A 95 0.64 2.75 -9.95
N ILE A 96 0.28 1.48 -10.13
CA ILE A 96 0.54 0.72 -11.37
C ILE A 96 -0.78 0.11 -11.86
N GLY A 97 -1.09 0.28 -13.13
CA GLY A 97 -2.17 -0.43 -13.84
C GLY A 97 -1.62 -1.16 -15.06
N GLN A 98 -1.81 -2.46 -15.16
CA GLN A 98 -1.38 -3.25 -16.31
C GLN A 98 -2.59 -3.99 -16.88
N PHE A 99 -2.91 -3.74 -18.14
CA PHE A 99 -4.07 -4.31 -18.84
C PHE A 99 -3.62 -5.02 -20.10
N GLY A 100 -3.65 -6.35 -20.11
CA GLY A 100 -3.19 -7.15 -21.25
C GLY A 100 -2.23 -8.25 -20.82
N SER A 101 -1.12 -8.43 -21.54
CA SER A 101 -0.23 -9.57 -21.29
C SER A 101 1.26 -9.29 -21.36
N ASN A 102 2.04 -10.02 -20.55
CA ASN A 102 3.51 -9.91 -20.51
C ASN A 102 4.02 -8.48 -20.20
N HIS A 103 3.30 -7.73 -19.39
CA HIS A 103 3.75 -6.40 -18.96
C HIS A 103 4.73 -6.50 -17.79
N THR A 104 5.76 -5.66 -17.80
CA THR A 104 6.68 -5.49 -16.68
C THR A 104 6.68 -4.02 -16.25
N THR A 105 6.35 -3.75 -15.00
CA THR A 105 6.50 -2.41 -14.40
C THR A 105 7.29 -2.50 -13.11
N ILE A 106 8.32 -1.68 -13.00
CA ILE A 106 9.08 -1.47 -11.78
C ILE A 106 8.98 0.02 -11.42
N LEU A 107 8.46 0.31 -10.24
CA LEU A 107 8.32 1.66 -9.71
C LEU A 107 9.10 1.77 -8.41
N THR A 108 10.08 2.67 -8.38
CA THR A 108 10.90 2.97 -7.20
C THR A 108 10.76 4.44 -6.83
N GLN A 109 10.43 4.73 -5.58
CA GLN A 109 10.43 6.08 -5.02
C GLN A 109 11.36 6.12 -3.83
N ASP A 110 12.31 7.05 -3.84
CA ASP A 110 13.26 7.29 -2.76
C ASP A 110 13.21 8.78 -2.35
N GLY A 111 12.66 9.05 -1.17
CA GLY A 111 12.50 10.39 -0.62
C GLY A 111 11.08 10.64 -0.09
N ASN A 112 10.64 11.88 -0.04
CA ASN A 112 9.42 12.26 0.68
C ASN A 112 8.37 12.92 -0.22
N GLY A 113 7.11 12.49 -0.10
CA GLY A 113 6.00 13.11 -0.82
C GLY A 113 6.06 12.94 -2.34
N ASN A 114 6.69 11.88 -2.84
CA ASN A 114 6.71 11.62 -4.27
C ASN A 114 5.41 10.93 -4.72
N ILE A 115 4.94 11.27 -5.92
CA ILE A 115 3.76 10.67 -6.55
C ILE A 115 4.18 10.09 -7.91
N ALA A 116 3.95 8.79 -8.07
CA ALA A 116 4.28 8.04 -9.27
C ALA A 116 3.06 7.23 -9.73
N ALA A 117 2.70 7.33 -11.01
CA ALA A 117 1.65 6.53 -11.61
C ALA A 117 2.11 5.95 -12.95
N GLY A 118 1.73 4.70 -13.23
CA GLY A 118 2.05 4.03 -14.47
C GLY A 118 0.87 3.23 -14.98
N VAL A 119 0.54 3.37 -16.26
CA VAL A 119 -0.45 2.52 -16.93
C VAL A 119 0.17 1.88 -18.17
N GLN A 120 0.05 0.57 -18.30
CA GLN A 120 0.45 -0.19 -19.48
C GLN A 120 -0.76 -0.92 -20.05
N VAL A 121 -0.94 -0.84 -21.37
CA VAL A 121 -2.03 -1.50 -22.09
C VAL A 121 -1.47 -2.29 -23.28
N GLY A 122 -1.95 -3.51 -23.50
CA GLY A 122 -1.66 -4.31 -24.69
C GLY A 122 -0.74 -5.50 -24.42
N ARG A 123 0.38 -5.66 -25.14
CA ARG A 123 1.30 -6.77 -24.87
C ARG A 123 2.77 -6.36 -24.85
N GLY A 124 3.52 -6.86 -23.85
CA GLY A 124 4.98 -6.74 -23.81
C GLY A 124 5.53 -5.38 -23.39
N CYS A 125 4.72 -4.49 -22.80
CA CYS A 125 5.26 -3.22 -22.30
C CYS A 125 6.25 -3.42 -21.14
N ASP A 126 7.37 -2.71 -21.19
CA ASP A 126 8.33 -2.57 -20.09
C ASP A 126 8.41 -1.11 -19.65
N ALA A 127 8.25 -0.88 -18.35
CA ALA A 127 8.37 0.43 -17.74
C ALA A 127 9.18 0.36 -16.46
N ASN A 128 10.15 1.27 -16.36
CA ASN A 128 10.90 1.51 -15.14
C ASN A 128 10.78 2.98 -14.76
N LEU A 129 10.18 3.24 -13.60
CA LEU A 129 10.01 4.57 -13.05
C LEU A 129 10.81 4.69 -11.75
N SER A 130 11.74 5.63 -11.71
CA SER A 130 12.52 5.96 -10.51
C SER A 130 12.35 7.44 -10.19
N GLN A 131 11.90 7.75 -8.98
CA GLN A 131 11.83 9.11 -8.46
C GLN A 131 12.69 9.24 -7.22
N GLY A 132 13.63 10.19 -7.25
CA GLY A 132 14.50 10.54 -6.13
C GLY A 132 14.25 11.96 -5.65
N GLY A 133 14.24 12.19 -4.34
CA GLY A 133 14.09 13.52 -3.74
C GLY A 133 12.68 13.77 -3.17
N SER A 134 12.26 15.03 -3.11
CA SER A 134 11.01 15.41 -2.45
C SER A 134 10.02 16.08 -3.39
N GLY A 135 8.74 15.69 -3.30
CA GLY A 135 7.65 16.36 -4.02
C GLY A 135 7.63 16.11 -5.53
N ASN A 136 8.26 15.04 -6.02
CA ASN A 136 8.26 14.74 -7.45
C ASN A 136 6.93 14.13 -7.88
N VAL A 137 6.46 14.48 -9.08
CA VAL A 137 5.30 13.86 -9.71
C VAL A 137 5.72 13.28 -11.05
N ALA A 138 5.41 12.01 -11.29
CA ALA A 138 5.68 11.35 -12.56
C ALA A 138 4.50 10.44 -12.92
N ALA A 139 4.09 10.51 -14.17
CA ALA A 139 3.07 9.65 -14.72
C ALA A 139 3.53 9.14 -16.08
N PHE A 140 3.24 7.89 -16.39
CA PHE A 140 3.42 7.36 -17.73
C PHE A 140 2.21 6.53 -18.15
N VAL A 141 1.95 6.53 -19.46
CA VAL A 141 1.00 5.65 -20.11
C VAL A 141 1.70 5.06 -21.32
N GLN A 142 1.75 3.73 -21.40
CA GLN A 142 2.29 2.99 -22.54
C GLN A 142 1.21 2.11 -23.14
N VAL A 143 1.15 2.10 -24.47
CA VAL A 143 0.35 1.17 -25.25
C VAL A 143 1.32 0.38 -26.13
N CYS A 144 1.23 -0.95 -26.07
CA CYS A 144 2.12 -1.87 -26.78
C CYS A 144 1.30 -2.93 -27.52
N ASP A 145 1.85 -3.55 -28.56
CA ASP A 145 1.13 -4.38 -29.52
C ASP A 145 0.87 -5.83 -29.07
#